data_AF-K1U0E2-F1
#
_entry.id   AF-K1U0E2-F1
#
_cell.length_a   1.000
_cell.length_b   1.000
_cell.length_c   1.000
_cell.angle_alpha   90.00
_cell.angle_beta   90.00
_cell.angle_gamma   90.00
#
_symmetry.space_group_name_H-M   'P 1'
#
loop_
_entity.id
_entity.type
_entity.pdbx_description
1 polymer ?
#
loop_
_entity_poly.entity_id
_entity_poly.type
_entity_poly.pdbx_seq_one_letter_code
_entity_poly.pdbx_strand_id
1 'polypeptide(L)'
;YLTGVARFTNGYKVFMPTEFMHAMYDQGGGAGLRDFWDRWCTNPLFAGGFIWVFCDEAPKRSDKGGILDSDKSNAPDGVVGPRREKEGSYYAIRTQWSPIQLKPLLITDHFDGSFLVTNEYTYTNLDKCHMTYKIRTCETPLKNAMESGKVIAEGHVQLPAITPGETGKARFTLPASFREGDVLELEAFDKEGKSICNWTYP
;
A
#
# COMPACT_ATOMS: atom_id res chain seq x y z
N TYR A 1 -12.97 19.94 28.92
CA TYR A 1 -11.78 19.11 28.64
C TYR A 1 -11.72 18.85 27.14
N LEU A 2 -10.67 19.33 26.45
CA LEU A 2 -10.45 18.98 25.05
C LEU A 2 -9.80 17.59 25.03
N THR A 3 -10.55 16.57 24.62
CA THR A 3 -10.11 15.17 24.45
C THR A 3 -10.17 14.78 22.98
N GLY A 4 -9.41 13.75 22.59
CA GLY A 4 -9.38 13.25 21.21
C GLY A 4 -8.88 14.29 20.20
N VAL A 5 -9.58 14.41 19.07
CA VAL A 5 -9.23 15.26 17.91
C VAL A 5 -8.93 16.71 18.30
N ALA A 6 -9.64 17.24 19.30
CA ALA A 6 -9.42 18.61 19.75
C ALA A 6 -8.00 18.86 20.28
N ARG A 7 -7.33 17.83 20.85
CA ARG A 7 -5.91 17.91 21.23
C ARG A 7 -4.98 17.86 20.02
N PHE A 8 -5.34 17.12 18.97
CA PHE A 8 -4.53 17.05 17.75
C PHE A 8 -4.55 18.41 17.03
N THR A 9 -5.71 19.08 17.01
CA THR A 9 -5.87 20.36 16.32
C THR A 9 -5.32 21.55 17.11
N ASN A 10 -5.54 21.60 18.42
CA ASN A 10 -5.28 22.79 19.26
C ASN A 10 -4.20 22.57 20.33
N GLY A 11 -3.56 21.40 20.34
CA GLY A 11 -2.51 21.07 21.30
C GLY A 11 -1.16 21.67 20.93
N TYR A 12 -0.29 21.80 21.94
CA TYR A 12 1.10 22.26 21.79
C TYR A 12 2.13 21.15 22.05
N LYS A 13 1.67 19.92 22.25
CA LYS A 13 2.52 18.75 22.49
C LYS A 13 2.60 17.94 21.20
N VAL A 14 3.76 17.30 20.98
CA VAL A 14 3.88 16.22 20.01
C VAL A 14 2.79 15.19 20.28
N PHE A 15 2.11 14.75 19.23
CA PHE A 15 1.02 13.79 19.34
C PHE A 15 1.18 12.64 18.35
N MET A 16 0.77 11.48 18.82
CA MET A 16 0.75 10.23 18.10
C MET A 16 -0.43 9.43 18.67
N PRO A 17 -1.52 9.20 17.91
CA PRO A 17 -2.62 8.39 18.39
C PRO A 17 -2.12 6.98 18.73
N THR A 18 -2.36 6.54 19.96
CA THR A 18 -2.06 5.17 20.38
C THR A 18 -2.87 4.16 19.58
N GLU A 19 -4.08 4.52 19.15
CA GLU A 19 -4.98 3.69 18.36
C GLU A 19 -5.74 4.60 17.37
N PHE A 20 -5.78 4.22 16.10
CA PHE A 20 -6.60 4.85 15.06
C PHE A 20 -6.95 3.84 13.96
N MET A 21 -7.90 4.17 13.06
CA MET A 21 -8.31 3.32 11.93
C MET A 21 -8.71 1.89 12.34
N HIS A 22 -9.75 1.76 13.19
CA HIS A 22 -10.22 0.47 13.70
C HIS A 22 -10.63 -0.48 12.55
N ALA A 23 -9.97 -1.62 12.41
CA ALA A 23 -10.13 -2.52 11.27
C ALA A 23 -11.13 -3.67 11.52
N MET A 24 -12.24 -3.39 12.22
CA MET A 24 -13.29 -4.40 12.49
C MET A 24 -13.80 -4.99 11.18
N TYR A 25 -13.67 -6.31 11.00
CA TYR A 25 -14.00 -7.01 9.76
C TYR A 25 -13.40 -6.35 8.50
N ASP A 26 -12.15 -5.91 8.58
CA ASP A 26 -11.45 -5.19 7.50
C ASP A 26 -12.05 -3.83 7.12
N GLN A 27 -12.98 -3.27 7.92
CA GLN A 27 -13.76 -2.08 7.55
C GLN A 27 -13.18 -0.72 7.97
N GLY A 28 -11.87 -0.62 8.21
CA GLY A 28 -11.29 0.67 8.60
C GLY A 28 -9.77 0.81 8.53
N GLY A 29 -9.00 -0.27 8.62
CA GLY A 29 -7.53 -0.19 8.71
C GLY A 29 -6.87 0.60 7.57
N GLY A 30 -7.38 0.45 6.35
CA GLY A 30 -6.92 1.20 5.19
C GLY A 30 -7.87 2.32 4.70
N ALA A 31 -9.09 2.40 5.22
CA ALA A 31 -10.12 3.30 4.70
C ALA A 31 -9.89 4.74 5.21
N GLY A 32 -9.71 5.70 4.28
CA GLY A 32 -9.43 7.10 4.63
C GLY A 32 -8.06 7.32 5.29
N LEU A 33 -7.18 6.31 5.27
CA LEU A 33 -5.85 6.40 5.86
C LEU A 33 -5.00 7.49 5.20
N ARG A 34 -5.01 7.59 3.87
CA ARG A 34 -4.25 8.61 3.13
C ARG A 34 -4.71 10.02 3.47
N ASP A 35 -6.02 10.25 3.52
CA ASP A 35 -6.59 11.56 3.89
C ASP A 35 -6.19 11.96 5.31
N PHE A 36 -6.27 11.03 6.26
CA PHE A 36 -5.81 11.26 7.63
C PHE A 36 -4.31 11.57 7.66
N TRP A 37 -3.51 10.75 6.98
CA TRP A 37 -2.05 10.85 6.99
C TRP A 37 -1.58 12.16 6.35
N ASP A 38 -2.06 12.49 5.16
CA ASP A 38 -1.77 13.76 4.48
C ASP A 38 -2.15 14.95 5.34
N ARG A 39 -3.36 14.94 5.92
CA ARG A 39 -3.82 16.05 6.76
C ARG A 39 -2.92 16.27 7.96
N TRP A 40 -2.51 15.21 8.65
CA TRP A 40 -1.76 15.34 9.90
C TRP A 40 -0.26 15.48 9.68
N CYS A 41 0.30 14.96 8.59
CA CYS A 41 1.69 15.23 8.20
C CYS A 41 1.98 16.70 7.91
N THR A 42 0.96 17.54 7.66
CA THR A 42 1.16 19.01 7.59
C THR A 42 1.38 19.66 8.96
N ASN A 43 1.07 18.97 10.06
CA ASN A 43 1.27 19.49 11.42
C ASN A 43 2.67 19.10 11.93
N PRO A 44 3.55 20.06 12.28
CA PRO A 44 4.90 19.74 12.76
C PRO A 44 4.94 18.96 14.09
N LEU A 45 3.82 18.88 14.80
CA LEU A 45 3.70 18.12 16.05
C LEU A 45 3.21 16.68 15.84
N PHE A 46 2.84 16.28 14.62
CA PHE A 46 2.41 14.92 14.33
C PHE A 46 3.61 13.98 14.26
N ALA A 47 3.57 12.88 15.03
CA ALA A 47 4.64 11.89 15.09
C ALA A 47 4.20 10.49 14.62
N GLY A 48 3.10 10.38 13.87
CA GLY A 48 2.57 9.11 13.37
C GLY A 48 1.41 8.57 14.23
N GLY A 49 1.17 7.25 14.18
CA GLY A 49 0.11 6.58 14.94
C GLY A 49 0.15 5.06 14.76
N PHE A 50 -0.64 4.32 15.53
CA PHE A 50 -0.72 2.85 15.44
C PHE A 50 -2.13 2.40 15.04
N ILE A 51 -2.23 1.72 13.91
CA ILE A 51 -3.49 1.15 13.44
C ILE A 51 -3.94 0.07 14.41
N TRP A 52 -5.21 0.11 14.80
CA TRP A 52 -5.84 -0.94 15.60
C TRP A 52 -6.53 -1.96 14.68
N VAL A 53 -6.04 -3.20 14.55
CA VAL A 53 -4.83 -3.81 15.14
C VAL A 53 -4.16 -4.73 14.10
N PHE A 54 -3.08 -5.43 14.46
CA PHE A 54 -2.38 -6.29 13.51
C PHE A 54 -3.21 -7.49 13.07
N CYS A 55 -3.74 -8.31 13.97
CA CYS A 55 -4.29 -9.63 13.67
C CYS A 55 -5.58 -9.89 14.43
N ASP A 56 -6.55 -10.51 13.78
CA ASP A 56 -7.80 -10.95 14.41
C ASP A 56 -7.56 -11.91 15.59
N GLU A 57 -8.26 -11.67 16.69
CA GLU A 57 -8.23 -12.49 17.88
C GLU A 57 -9.33 -13.57 17.85
N ALA A 58 -9.07 -14.65 17.11
CA ALA A 58 -10.01 -15.78 17.00
C ALA A 58 -9.34 -17.15 17.23
N PRO A 59 -9.12 -17.56 18.49
CA PRO A 59 -8.52 -18.86 18.82
C PRO A 59 -9.27 -20.05 18.22
N LYS A 60 -8.52 -21.01 17.66
CA LYS A 60 -9.10 -22.25 17.15
C LYS A 60 -9.35 -23.24 18.28
N ARG A 61 -10.62 -23.64 18.49
CA ARG A 61 -11.04 -24.59 19.53
C ARG A 61 -11.01 -26.03 19.02
N SER A 62 -10.03 -26.82 19.45
CA SER A 62 -9.92 -28.25 19.09
C SER A 62 -11.05 -29.11 19.69
N ASP A 63 -11.58 -28.73 20.84
CA ASP A 63 -12.68 -29.40 21.54
C ASP A 63 -14.07 -29.10 20.95
N LYS A 64 -14.19 -28.04 20.13
CA LYS A 64 -15.44 -27.63 19.49
C LYS A 64 -15.37 -27.79 17.96
N GLY A 65 -14.78 -28.90 17.49
CA GLY A 65 -14.74 -29.20 16.05
C GLY A 65 -13.93 -28.21 15.21
N GLY A 66 -13.03 -27.42 15.83
CA GLY A 66 -12.14 -26.51 15.12
C GLY A 66 -12.71 -25.13 14.80
N ILE A 67 -13.81 -24.70 15.46
CA ILE A 67 -14.33 -23.34 15.30
C ILE A 67 -13.28 -22.28 15.67
N LEU A 68 -13.39 -21.11 15.07
CA LEU A 68 -12.67 -19.91 15.48
C LEU A 68 -13.55 -19.17 16.51
N ASP A 69 -13.10 -19.13 17.76
CA ASP A 69 -13.87 -18.67 18.93
C ASP A 69 -13.48 -17.23 19.27
N SER A 70 -13.96 -16.27 18.48
CA SER A 70 -13.78 -14.83 18.72
C SER A 70 -14.83 -14.30 19.70
N ASP A 71 -14.57 -13.17 20.37
CA ASP A 71 -15.61 -12.41 21.06
C ASP A 71 -16.51 -11.69 20.04
N LYS A 72 -17.36 -12.48 19.37
CA LYS A 72 -18.30 -12.03 18.34
C LYS A 72 -17.60 -11.07 17.36
N SER A 73 -18.06 -9.82 17.34
CA SER A 73 -17.59 -8.74 16.48
C SER A 73 -16.56 -7.83 17.11
N ASN A 74 -16.21 -8.02 18.39
CA ASN A 74 -15.26 -7.16 19.10
C ASN A 74 -13.80 -7.53 18.85
N ALA A 75 -13.55 -8.81 18.54
CA ALA A 75 -12.21 -9.39 18.39
C ALA A 75 -11.68 -9.59 16.94
N PRO A 76 -12.51 -9.59 15.87
CA PRO A 76 -12.01 -9.60 14.49
C PRO A 76 -11.80 -8.17 13.98
N ASP A 77 -10.73 -7.55 14.44
CA ASP A 77 -10.35 -6.14 14.19
C ASP A 77 -8.93 -5.99 13.62
N GLY A 78 -8.34 -7.08 13.14
CA GLY A 78 -7.03 -7.10 12.53
C GLY A 78 -7.02 -6.54 11.11
N VAL A 79 -5.84 -6.10 10.67
CA VAL A 79 -5.55 -5.90 9.24
C VAL A 79 -5.23 -7.21 8.51
N VAL A 80 -5.04 -8.28 9.29
CA VAL A 80 -4.94 -9.66 8.81
C VAL A 80 -5.81 -10.58 9.66
N GLY A 81 -6.30 -11.65 9.04
CA GLY A 81 -7.09 -12.67 9.71
C GLY A 81 -6.30 -13.48 10.76
N PRO A 82 -6.95 -14.40 11.49
CA PRO A 82 -6.39 -15.07 12.66
C PRO A 82 -5.21 -16.02 12.36
N ARG A 83 -4.94 -16.30 11.08
CA ARG A 83 -3.75 -17.05 10.63
C ARG A 83 -2.86 -16.18 9.73
N ARG A 84 -3.02 -14.86 9.80
CA ARG A 84 -2.32 -13.83 9.04
C ARG A 84 -2.66 -13.83 7.56
N GLU A 85 -3.87 -14.26 7.23
CA GLU A 85 -4.45 -14.05 5.91
C GLU A 85 -4.52 -12.55 5.63
N LYS A 86 -3.92 -12.11 4.52
CA LYS A 86 -3.90 -10.68 4.17
C LYS A 86 -5.29 -10.24 3.71
N GLU A 87 -5.82 -9.22 4.36
CA GLU A 87 -7.11 -8.62 4.03
C GLU A 87 -6.96 -7.37 3.17
N GLY A 88 -8.05 -6.73 2.76
CA GLY A 88 -8.03 -5.55 1.90
C GLY A 88 -7.24 -4.38 2.49
N SER A 89 -7.43 -4.11 3.79
CA SER A 89 -6.70 -3.06 4.52
C SER A 89 -5.20 -3.30 4.50
N TYR A 90 -4.71 -4.55 4.57
CA TYR A 90 -3.28 -4.84 4.46
C TYR A 90 -2.68 -4.24 3.17
N TYR A 91 -3.33 -4.47 2.03
CA TYR A 91 -2.86 -3.96 0.74
C TYR A 91 -3.03 -2.45 0.63
N ALA A 92 -4.15 -1.91 1.13
CA ALA A 92 -4.41 -0.49 1.12
C ALA A 92 -3.39 0.30 1.97
N ILE A 93 -3.06 -0.19 3.18
CA ILE A 93 -2.05 0.40 4.06
C ILE A 93 -0.68 0.38 3.38
N ARG A 94 -0.32 -0.76 2.79
CA ARG A 94 0.96 -0.93 2.09
C ARG A 94 1.16 0.11 0.97
N THR A 95 0.11 0.38 0.21
CA THR A 95 0.11 1.42 -0.83
C THR A 95 0.18 2.82 -0.24
N GLN A 96 -0.67 3.11 0.75
CA GLN A 96 -0.81 4.46 1.32
C GLN A 96 0.39 4.87 2.17
N TRP A 97 1.11 3.94 2.78
CA TRP A 97 2.33 4.18 3.56
C TRP A 97 3.62 3.83 2.83
N SER A 98 3.56 3.51 1.53
CA SER A 98 4.76 3.31 0.72
C SER A 98 5.61 4.60 0.74
N PRO A 99 6.90 4.55 1.08
CA PRO A 99 7.79 5.72 0.97
C PRO A 99 8.09 6.11 -0.49
N ILE A 100 7.68 5.30 -1.47
CA ILE A 100 7.70 5.66 -2.90
C ILE A 100 6.24 5.83 -3.33
N GLN A 101 5.84 7.09 -3.59
CA GLN A 101 4.47 7.42 -3.98
C GLN A 101 4.40 7.74 -5.47
N LEU A 102 3.62 6.96 -6.22
CA LEU A 102 3.31 7.25 -7.62
C LEU A 102 2.33 8.43 -7.68
N LYS A 103 2.66 9.48 -8.43
CA LYS A 103 1.66 10.49 -8.79
C LYS A 103 0.59 9.86 -9.70
N PRO A 104 -0.59 10.48 -9.87
CA PRO A 104 -1.61 9.97 -10.78
C PRO A 104 -1.02 9.56 -12.14
N LEU A 105 -1.21 8.29 -12.48
CA LEU A 105 -0.66 7.65 -13.67
C LEU A 105 -1.82 7.08 -14.49
N LEU A 106 -1.87 7.46 -15.76
CA LEU A 106 -2.82 6.95 -16.74
C LEU A 106 -2.04 6.31 -17.87
N ILE A 107 -2.35 5.06 -18.19
CA ILE A 107 -1.77 4.36 -19.33
C ILE A 107 -2.67 4.63 -20.53
N THR A 108 -2.21 5.52 -21.40
CA THR A 108 -2.89 5.89 -22.65
C THR A 108 -2.09 5.39 -23.85
N ASP A 109 -2.65 5.51 -25.05
CA ASP A 109 -1.94 5.21 -26.30
C ASP A 109 -0.67 6.05 -26.50
N HIS A 110 -0.57 7.19 -25.82
CA HIS A 110 0.59 8.09 -25.84
C HIS A 110 1.55 7.87 -24.66
N PHE A 111 1.26 6.94 -23.74
CA PHE A 111 2.17 6.63 -22.65
C PHE A 111 3.54 6.20 -23.20
N ASP A 112 4.61 6.81 -22.70
CA ASP A 112 5.98 6.67 -23.22
C ASP A 112 6.91 5.88 -22.26
N GLY A 113 6.32 5.23 -21.25
CA GLY A 113 7.05 4.51 -20.20
C GLY A 113 7.49 5.38 -19.04
N SER A 114 7.08 6.66 -18.98
CA SER A 114 7.51 7.59 -17.95
C SER A 114 6.39 8.09 -17.04
N PHE A 115 6.71 8.27 -15.76
CA PHE A 115 5.76 8.69 -14.73
C PHE A 115 6.46 9.42 -13.58
N LEU A 116 5.68 10.14 -12.77
CA LEU A 116 6.22 10.91 -11.64
C LEU A 116 6.14 10.10 -10.34
N VAL A 117 7.21 10.18 -9.55
CA VAL A 117 7.32 9.55 -8.23
C VAL A 117 7.73 10.59 -7.20
N THR A 118 7.17 10.50 -5.99
CA THR A 118 7.57 11.31 -4.83
C THR A 118 8.35 10.44 -3.86
N ASN A 119 9.45 10.95 -3.32
CA ASN A 119 10.21 10.32 -2.27
C ASN A 119 9.66 10.73 -0.89
N GLU A 120 8.90 9.86 -0.23
CA GLU A 120 8.39 10.06 1.13
C GLU A 120 9.25 9.40 2.21
N TYR A 121 10.44 8.87 1.88
CA TYR A 121 11.41 8.50 2.92
C TYR A 121 11.85 9.72 3.72
N THR A 122 12.30 9.50 4.96
CA THR A 122 12.92 10.55 5.77
C THR A 122 14.42 10.71 5.49
N TYR A 123 15.13 9.62 5.15
CA TYR A 123 16.60 9.61 5.08
C TYR A 123 17.19 8.87 3.86
N THR A 124 16.36 8.33 2.98
CA THR A 124 16.82 7.47 1.86
C THR A 124 16.61 8.20 0.54
N ASN A 125 17.64 8.27 -0.29
CA ASN A 125 17.52 8.70 -1.68
C ASN A 125 16.99 7.54 -2.54
N LEU A 126 16.13 7.84 -3.53
CA LEU A 126 15.55 6.79 -4.38
C LEU A 126 16.57 6.08 -5.29
N ASP A 127 17.77 6.63 -5.46
CA ASP A 127 18.88 5.95 -6.15
C ASP A 127 19.35 4.67 -5.44
N LYS A 128 18.97 4.48 -4.16
CA LYS A 128 19.24 3.26 -3.40
C LYS A 128 18.13 2.22 -3.53
N CYS A 129 16.95 2.63 -3.99
CA CYS A 129 15.81 1.76 -4.19
C CYS A 129 15.82 1.17 -5.60
N HIS A 130 14.98 0.17 -5.84
CA HIS A 130 14.75 -0.31 -7.19
C HIS A 130 13.27 -0.56 -7.44
N MET A 131 12.91 -0.56 -8.72
CA MET A 131 11.54 -0.81 -9.15
C MET A 131 11.57 -1.68 -10.42
N THR A 132 10.59 -2.57 -10.53
CA THR A 132 10.39 -3.42 -11.70
C THR A 132 9.04 -3.15 -12.32
N TYR A 133 8.89 -3.55 -13.59
CA TYR A 133 7.61 -3.58 -14.27
C TYR A 133 7.33 -4.98 -14.82
N LYS A 134 6.06 -5.34 -14.92
CA LYS A 134 5.56 -6.49 -15.69
C LYS A 134 4.37 -6.05 -16.53
N ILE A 135 4.31 -6.56 -17.75
CA ILE A 135 3.17 -6.41 -18.66
C ILE A 135 2.48 -7.76 -18.74
N ARG A 136 1.18 -7.78 -18.47
CA ARG A 136 0.37 -8.99 -18.41
C ARG A 136 -0.79 -8.94 -19.37
N THR A 137 -1.17 -10.09 -19.91
CA THR A 137 -2.44 -10.29 -20.62
C THR A 137 -3.46 -10.92 -19.69
N CYS A 138 -4.70 -10.45 -19.70
CA CYS A 138 -5.81 -11.02 -18.96
C CYS A 138 -6.53 -12.08 -19.81
N GLU A 139 -6.74 -13.26 -19.25
CA GLU A 139 -7.65 -14.22 -19.88
C GLU A 139 -9.11 -13.84 -19.62
N THR A 140 -10.01 -14.27 -20.50
CA THR A 140 -11.44 -14.10 -20.27
C THR A 140 -11.87 -14.86 -19.01
N PRO A 141 -12.67 -14.24 -18.12
CA PRO A 141 -13.18 -14.90 -16.92
C PRO A 141 -14.11 -16.09 -17.25
N LEU A 142 -14.47 -16.29 -18.53
CA LEU A 142 -15.26 -17.43 -19.01
C LEU A 142 -14.43 -18.71 -19.18
N LYS A 143 -13.11 -18.61 -19.27
CA LYS A 143 -12.23 -19.77 -19.11
C LYS A 143 -12.06 -19.93 -17.60
N ASN A 144 -12.46 -21.08 -17.05
CA ASN A 144 -12.43 -21.42 -15.61
C ASN A 144 -11.01 -21.46 -14.98
N ALA A 145 -10.07 -20.66 -15.47
CA ALA A 145 -8.75 -20.49 -14.90
C ALA A 145 -8.78 -19.25 -14.00
N MET A 146 -8.67 -19.45 -12.68
CA MET A 146 -8.20 -18.40 -11.75
C MET A 146 -6.69 -18.15 -11.96
N GLU A 147 -6.20 -18.21 -13.20
CA GLU A 147 -4.79 -18.00 -13.48
C GLU A 147 -4.53 -16.51 -13.61
N SER A 148 -3.56 -16.03 -12.84
CA SER A 148 -2.99 -14.71 -13.04
C SER A 148 -2.52 -14.60 -14.49
N GLY A 149 -2.96 -13.57 -15.19
CA GLY A 149 -2.61 -13.32 -16.59
C GLY A 149 -1.13 -13.54 -16.95
N LYS A 150 -0.87 -14.05 -18.17
CA LYS A 150 0.48 -14.36 -18.65
C LYS A 150 1.34 -13.10 -18.71
N VAL A 151 2.56 -13.17 -18.17
CA VAL A 151 3.57 -12.11 -18.34
C VAL A 151 4.12 -12.18 -19.76
N ILE A 152 4.01 -11.08 -20.51
CA ILE A 152 4.50 -10.97 -21.89
C ILE A 152 5.74 -10.09 -22.02
N ALA A 153 6.03 -9.27 -21.01
CA ALA A 153 7.27 -8.53 -20.88
C ALA A 153 7.51 -8.15 -19.41
N GLU A 154 8.77 -8.04 -19.02
CA GLU A 154 9.16 -7.56 -17.70
C GLU A 154 10.53 -6.88 -17.76
N GLY A 155 10.84 -6.06 -16.77
CA GLY A 155 12.12 -5.37 -16.70
C GLY A 155 12.22 -4.42 -15.52
N HIS A 156 13.20 -3.52 -15.61
CA HIS A 156 13.50 -2.56 -14.54
C HIS A 156 13.01 -1.16 -14.91
N VAL A 157 12.57 -0.43 -13.87
CA VAL A 157 12.28 0.99 -13.94
C VAL A 157 13.49 1.76 -13.41
N GLN A 158 13.93 2.76 -14.15
CA GLN A 158 14.93 3.72 -13.72
C GLN A 158 14.27 4.71 -12.76
N LEU A 159 14.63 4.62 -11.47
CA LEU A 159 14.25 5.60 -10.46
C LEU A 159 15.19 6.81 -10.51
N PRO A 160 14.67 8.03 -10.33
CA PRO A 160 15.49 9.23 -10.31
C PRO A 160 16.27 9.34 -8.98
N ALA A 161 17.46 9.93 -9.03
CA ALA A 161 18.26 10.20 -7.83
C ALA A 161 17.73 11.44 -7.08
N ILE A 162 16.62 11.26 -6.36
CA ILE A 162 15.94 12.31 -5.61
C ILE A 162 15.97 12.06 -4.10
N THR A 163 16.18 13.13 -3.35
CA THR A 163 16.23 13.16 -1.89
C THR A 163 14.81 13.17 -1.27
N PRO A 164 14.67 12.85 0.03
CA PRO A 164 13.43 13.01 0.79
C PRO A 164 12.64 14.29 0.49
N GLY A 165 11.36 14.14 0.16
CA GLY A 165 10.42 15.22 -0.14
C GLY A 165 10.36 15.66 -1.61
N GLU A 166 11.33 15.25 -2.45
CA GLU A 166 11.35 15.64 -3.86
C GLU A 166 10.41 14.77 -4.72
N THR A 167 9.99 15.34 -5.86
CA THR A 167 9.28 14.61 -6.92
C THR A 167 10.15 14.57 -8.16
N GLY A 168 10.29 13.39 -8.78
CA GLY A 168 11.11 13.18 -9.96
C GLY A 168 10.45 12.27 -10.99
N LYS A 169 11.04 12.21 -12.19
CA LYS A 169 10.55 11.39 -13.30
C LYS A 169 11.23 10.01 -13.27
N ALA A 170 10.44 8.97 -13.06
CA ALA A 170 10.85 7.59 -13.27
C ALA A 170 10.52 7.15 -14.71
N ARG A 171 11.26 6.19 -15.25
CA ARG A 171 11.05 5.71 -16.62
C ARG A 171 11.51 4.28 -16.82
N PHE A 172 10.81 3.55 -17.68
CA PHE A 172 11.33 2.33 -18.32
C PHE A 172 11.21 2.44 -19.84
N THR A 173 12.00 1.65 -20.57
CA THR A 173 11.86 1.53 -22.01
C THR A 173 10.67 0.63 -22.31
N LEU A 174 9.70 1.14 -23.06
CA LEU A 174 8.54 0.33 -23.46
C LEU A 174 9.00 -0.86 -24.34
N PRO A 175 8.66 -2.10 -23.96
CA PRO A 175 8.90 -3.24 -24.84
C PRO A 175 7.99 -3.14 -26.08
N ALA A 176 8.41 -3.75 -27.20
CA ALA A 176 7.60 -3.77 -28.42
C ALA A 176 6.20 -4.39 -28.20
N SER A 177 6.11 -5.37 -27.31
CA SER A 177 4.87 -6.05 -26.90
C SER A 177 4.05 -5.27 -25.86
N PHE A 178 4.44 -4.05 -25.48
CA PHE A 178 3.73 -3.29 -24.43
C PHE A 178 2.24 -3.14 -24.72
N ARG A 179 1.90 -2.85 -25.98
CA ARG A 179 0.51 -2.62 -26.43
C ARG A 179 -0.28 -3.91 -26.65
N GLU A 180 0.35 -5.06 -26.52
CA GLU A 180 -0.33 -6.36 -26.53
C GLU A 180 -0.82 -6.75 -25.12
N GLY A 181 -0.41 -6.02 -24.08
CA GLY A 181 -0.77 -6.27 -22.70
C GLY A 181 -2.03 -5.53 -22.26
N ASP A 182 -2.68 -6.08 -21.24
CA ASP A 182 -3.89 -5.54 -20.61
C ASP A 182 -3.62 -4.88 -19.25
N VAL A 183 -2.50 -5.19 -18.60
CA VAL A 183 -2.16 -4.67 -17.28
C VAL A 183 -0.67 -4.37 -17.18
N LEU A 184 -0.34 -3.15 -16.75
CA LEU A 184 0.97 -2.77 -16.23
C LEU A 184 1.02 -3.00 -14.72
N GLU A 185 1.90 -3.86 -14.26
CA GLU A 185 2.24 -4.04 -12.85
C GLU A 185 3.59 -3.35 -12.57
N LEU A 186 3.65 -2.52 -11.53
CA LEU A 186 4.86 -1.89 -11.01
C LEU A 186 5.11 -2.41 -9.60
N GLU A 187 6.34 -2.79 -9.27
CA GLU A 187 6.71 -3.21 -7.93
C GLU A 187 7.95 -2.45 -7.45
N ALA A 188 7.86 -1.83 -6.28
CA ALA A 188 8.95 -1.09 -5.64
C ALA A 188 9.60 -1.91 -4.53
N PHE A 189 10.92 -1.76 -4.41
CA PHE A 189 11.75 -2.42 -3.41
C PHE A 189 12.66 -1.42 -2.72
N ASP A 190 12.93 -1.64 -1.44
CA ASP A 190 13.79 -0.78 -0.65
C ASP A 190 15.29 -1.00 -0.94
N LYS A 191 16.13 -0.25 -0.24
CA LYS A 191 17.60 -0.34 -0.35
C LYS A 191 18.18 -1.70 0.05
N GLU A 192 17.41 -2.53 0.76
CA GLU A 192 17.77 -3.88 1.18
C GLU A 192 17.17 -4.94 0.23
N GLY A 193 16.42 -4.50 -0.78
CA GLY A 193 15.75 -5.33 -1.76
C GLY A 193 14.47 -6.00 -1.27
N LYS A 194 13.86 -5.49 -0.19
CA LYS A 194 12.57 -5.95 0.28
C LYS A 194 11.45 -5.24 -0.46
N SER A 195 10.46 -6.01 -0.92
CA SER A 195 9.28 -5.47 -1.62
C SER A 195 8.48 -4.53 -0.70
N ILE A 196 8.30 -3.29 -1.13
CA ILE A 196 7.62 -2.21 -0.42
C ILE A 196 6.14 -2.17 -0.78
N CYS A 197 5.84 -2.08 -2.08
CA CYS A 197 4.49 -1.92 -2.62
C CYS A 197 4.43 -2.38 -4.09
N ASN A 198 3.25 -2.75 -4.56
CA ASN A 198 2.97 -3.00 -5.97
C ASN A 198 1.71 -2.24 -6.40
N TRP A 199 1.67 -1.79 -7.65
CA TRP A 199 0.55 -1.09 -8.27
C TRP A 199 0.21 -1.74 -9.59
N THR A 200 -1.06 -1.72 -9.97
CA THR A 200 -1.53 -2.24 -11.25
C THR A 200 -2.37 -1.19 -11.96
N TYR A 201 -2.12 -1.02 -13.25
CA TYR A 201 -2.83 -0.09 -14.12
C TYR A 201 -3.36 -0.86 -15.34
N PRO A 202 -4.61 -0.63 -15.76
CA PRO A 202 -5.10 -1.09 -17.05
C PRO A 202 -4.41 -0.34 -18.19
#